data_AF-A0A7V3RJL5-F1
#
_entry.id   AF-A0A7V3RJL5-F1
#
_cell.length_a   1.000
_cell.length_b   1.000
_cell.length_c   1.000
_cell.angle_alpha   90.00
_cell.angle_beta   90.00
_cell.angle_gamma   90.00
#
_symmetry.space_group_name_H-M   'P 1'
#
loop_
_entity.id
_entity.type
_entity.pdbx_description
1 polymer ?
#
loop_
_entity_poly.entity_id
_entity_poly.type
_entity_poly.pdbx_seq_one_letter_code
_entity_poly.pdbx_strand_id
1 'polypeptide(L)'
;MEIELAKDLMKLFFRAPAANGILVFEDNDYLGVILKRDIEIGIAEGNFNLFENINMIRVVQLPQILFKSNTSRNLQVPVIDKAGSFIRIISYEEFMSQFFFEEYLNHFKIQNVFENLEHPLVITNHFKKTLFANKQALELIKSDIEGKNFCEILKQFEIKKVKTFLWVEKGKNSYQLIVSHSESKNFSYYVYLFLKV
;
A
#
# COMPACT_ATOMS: atom_id res chain seq x y z
N MET A 1 -0.74 -21.95 -19.02
CA MET A 1 -0.98 -20.55 -18.66
C MET A 1 -0.32 -20.22 -17.32
N GLU A 2 -0.54 -21.02 -16.27
CA GLU A 2 0.04 -20.76 -14.94
C GLU A 2 1.57 -20.97 -14.84
N ILE A 3 2.17 -21.84 -15.66
CA ILE A 3 3.64 -21.97 -15.73
C ILE A 3 4.33 -20.74 -16.33
N GLU A 4 3.71 -20.07 -17.30
CA GLU A 4 4.24 -18.81 -17.82
C GLU A 4 4.14 -17.70 -16.78
N LEU A 5 3.03 -17.66 -16.03
CA LEU A 5 2.90 -16.78 -14.86
C LEU A 5 4.02 -17.07 -13.84
N ALA A 6 4.28 -18.33 -13.50
CA ALA A 6 5.37 -18.69 -12.58
C ALA A 6 6.73 -18.16 -13.05
N LYS A 7 7.03 -18.30 -14.34
CA LYS A 7 8.26 -17.73 -14.96
C LYS A 7 8.28 -16.22 -14.88
N ASP A 8 7.14 -15.55 -15.09
CA ASP A 8 7.03 -14.09 -14.99
C ASP A 8 7.23 -13.61 -13.54
N LEU A 9 6.65 -14.31 -12.57
CA LEU A 9 6.89 -14.04 -11.14
C LEU A 9 8.36 -14.23 -10.78
N MET A 10 9.02 -15.27 -11.32
CA MET A 10 10.46 -15.46 -11.09
C MET A 10 11.31 -14.30 -11.58
N LYS A 11 10.90 -13.61 -12.66
CA LYS A 11 11.63 -12.44 -13.17
C LYS A 11 11.68 -11.29 -12.15
N LEU A 12 10.71 -11.21 -11.24
CA LEU A 12 10.67 -10.16 -10.21
C LEU A 12 11.83 -10.26 -9.22
N PHE A 13 12.34 -11.47 -8.95
CA PHE A 13 13.51 -11.65 -8.07
C PHE A 13 14.82 -11.17 -8.70
N PHE A 14 14.92 -11.01 -10.03
CA PHE A 14 16.08 -10.34 -10.62
C PHE A 14 16.07 -8.83 -10.33
N ARG A 15 14.88 -8.24 -10.18
CA ARG A 15 14.70 -6.82 -9.85
C ARG A 15 14.77 -6.56 -8.34
N ALA A 16 14.47 -7.56 -7.52
CA ALA A 16 14.55 -7.53 -6.05
C ALA A 16 15.31 -8.76 -5.51
N PRO A 17 16.64 -8.86 -5.72
CA PRO A 17 17.42 -10.08 -5.46
C PRO A 17 17.56 -10.46 -3.98
N ALA A 18 17.29 -9.52 -3.08
CA ALA A 18 17.31 -9.77 -1.65
C ALA A 18 15.99 -10.33 -1.09
N ALA A 19 14.92 -10.33 -1.90
CA ALA A 19 13.62 -10.87 -1.51
C ALA A 19 13.60 -12.39 -1.68
N ASN A 20 13.02 -13.09 -0.71
CA ASN A 20 12.74 -14.53 -0.76
C ASN A 20 11.26 -14.83 -1.04
N GLY A 21 10.42 -13.81 -1.16
CA GLY A 21 9.02 -13.95 -1.49
C GLY A 21 8.44 -12.71 -2.18
N ILE A 22 7.22 -12.87 -2.68
CA ILE A 22 6.40 -11.83 -3.29
C ILE A 22 5.20 -11.60 -2.38
N LEU A 23 4.94 -10.34 -2.03
CA LEU A 23 3.74 -9.97 -1.29
C LEU A 23 2.52 -10.00 -2.24
N VAL A 24 1.42 -10.56 -1.76
CA VAL A 24 0.15 -10.62 -2.50
C VAL A 24 -0.88 -9.76 -1.80
N PHE A 25 -1.57 -8.92 -2.57
CA PHE A 25 -2.63 -8.04 -2.09
C PHE A 25 -3.94 -8.27 -2.84
N GLU A 26 -5.04 -7.99 -2.16
CA GLU A 26 -6.39 -7.92 -2.71
C GLU A 26 -7.01 -6.60 -2.23
N ASP A 27 -7.44 -5.74 -3.15
CA ASP A 27 -8.08 -4.45 -2.82
C ASP A 27 -7.29 -3.54 -1.85
N ASN A 28 -5.95 -3.59 -1.93
CA ASN A 28 -4.97 -2.93 -1.05
C ASN A 28 -4.79 -3.55 0.34
N ASP A 29 -5.47 -4.65 0.63
CA ASP A 29 -5.27 -5.44 1.84
C ASP A 29 -4.31 -6.59 1.57
N TYR A 30 -3.45 -6.87 2.55
CA TYR A 30 -2.45 -7.92 2.45
C TYR A 30 -3.11 -9.30 2.58
N LEU A 31 -2.91 -10.15 1.58
CA LEU A 31 -3.47 -11.49 1.50
C LEU A 31 -2.49 -12.57 1.96
N GLY A 32 -1.22 -12.45 1.56
CA GLY A 32 -0.21 -13.46 1.87
C GLY A 32 1.10 -13.26 1.11
N VAL A 33 1.92 -14.31 1.09
CA VAL A 33 3.23 -14.34 0.43
C VAL A 33 3.33 -15.56 -0.46
N ILE A 34 3.87 -15.39 -1.66
CA ILE A 34 4.35 -16.51 -2.46
C ILE A 34 5.87 -16.59 -2.30
N LEU A 35 6.38 -17.75 -1.85
CA LEU A 35 7.81 -17.91 -1.64
C LEU A 35 8.50 -18.22 -2.97
N LYS A 36 9.72 -17.69 -3.12
CA LYS A 36 10.56 -17.95 -4.31
C LYS A 36 10.74 -19.44 -4.55
N ARG A 37 10.98 -20.21 -3.48
CA ARG A 37 11.18 -21.65 -3.52
C ARG A 37 9.96 -22.39 -4.08
N ASP A 38 8.76 -21.98 -3.69
CA ASP A 38 7.52 -22.62 -4.12
C ASP A 38 7.29 -22.40 -5.62
N ILE A 39 7.65 -21.21 -6.13
CA ILE A 39 7.63 -20.92 -7.57
C ILE A 39 8.67 -21.76 -8.31
N GLU A 40 9.89 -21.88 -7.78
CA GLU A 40 10.96 -22.70 -8.37
C GLU A 40 10.54 -24.17 -8.48
N ILE A 41 9.95 -24.73 -7.42
CA ILE A 41 9.41 -26.10 -7.41
C ILE A 41 8.28 -26.24 -8.43
N GLY A 42 7.31 -25.32 -8.43
CA GLY A 42 6.17 -25.38 -9.35
C GLY A 42 6.56 -25.27 -10.83
N ILE A 43 7.62 -24.54 -11.15
CA ILE A 43 8.20 -24.51 -12.51
C ILE A 43 8.85 -25.84 -12.85
N ALA A 44 9.64 -26.41 -11.93
CA ALA A 44 10.37 -27.66 -12.15
C ALA A 44 9.44 -28.87 -12.31
N GLU A 45 8.36 -28.91 -11.53
CA GLU A 45 7.35 -29.98 -11.54
C GLU A 45 6.26 -29.76 -12.60
N GLY A 46 6.15 -28.54 -13.16
CA GLY A 46 5.14 -28.21 -14.17
C GLY A 46 3.73 -28.06 -13.63
N ASN A 47 3.57 -27.84 -12.31
CA ASN A 47 2.29 -27.87 -11.58
C ASN A 47 2.02 -26.59 -10.75
N PHE A 48 2.62 -25.45 -11.11
CA PHE A 48 2.40 -24.20 -10.37
C PHE A 48 0.95 -23.71 -10.48
N ASN A 49 0.29 -23.54 -9.33
CA ASN A 49 -0.98 -22.83 -9.19
C ASN A 49 -0.80 -21.62 -8.26
N LEU A 50 -1.21 -20.43 -8.70
CA LEU A 50 -0.96 -19.20 -7.95
C LEU A 50 -1.61 -19.23 -6.56
N PHE A 51 -2.90 -19.54 -6.51
CA PHE A 51 -3.71 -19.42 -5.30
C PHE A 51 -3.29 -20.41 -4.22
N GLU A 52 -2.97 -21.64 -4.61
CA GLU A 52 -2.47 -22.69 -3.70
C GLU A 52 -1.10 -22.36 -3.09
N ASN A 53 -0.31 -21.51 -3.77
CA ASN A 53 1.01 -21.10 -3.31
C ASN A 53 1.00 -19.77 -2.51
N ILE A 54 -0.18 -19.18 -2.26
CA ILE A 54 -0.29 -18.01 -1.37
C ILE A 54 -0.27 -18.49 0.09
N ASN A 55 0.87 -18.27 0.74
CA ASN A 55 1.06 -18.60 2.15
C ASN A 55 0.58 -17.44 3.03
N MET A 56 -0.41 -17.70 3.89
CA MET A 56 -0.83 -16.75 4.92
C MET A 56 0.21 -16.67 6.04
N ILE A 57 1.08 -15.65 5.96
CA ILE A 57 2.14 -15.39 6.94
C ILE A 57 1.71 -14.26 7.86
N ARG A 58 1.87 -14.46 9.18
CA ARG A 58 1.61 -13.41 10.17
C ARG A 58 2.56 -12.25 9.96
N VAL A 59 2.06 -11.02 10.10
CA VAL A 59 2.81 -9.78 9.86
C VAL A 59 4.16 -9.76 10.59
N VAL A 60 4.18 -10.17 11.86
CA VAL A 60 5.40 -10.21 12.69
C VAL A 60 6.51 -11.14 12.15
N GLN A 61 6.15 -12.10 11.30
CA GLN A 61 7.07 -13.06 10.68
C GLN A 61 7.51 -12.62 9.28
N LEU A 62 6.92 -11.57 8.70
CA LEU A 62 7.23 -11.15 7.34
C LEU A 62 8.69 -10.74 7.15
N PRO A 63 9.32 -9.94 8.04
CA PRO A 63 10.69 -9.49 7.81
C PRO A 63 11.68 -10.65 7.69
N GLN A 64 11.58 -11.64 8.60
CA GLN A 64 12.47 -12.81 8.63
C GLN A 64 12.28 -13.76 7.44
N ILE A 65 11.07 -13.80 6.86
CA ILE A 65 10.77 -14.68 5.72
C ILE A 65 11.13 -13.98 4.41
N LEU A 66 10.74 -12.73 4.24
CA LEU A 66 10.91 -11.98 3.00
C LEU A 66 12.35 -11.54 2.78
N PHE A 67 13.09 -11.21 3.84
CA PHE A 67 14.42 -10.65 3.73
C PHE A 67 15.47 -11.58 4.30
N LYS A 68 16.61 -11.69 3.60
CA LYS A 68 17.80 -12.33 4.16
C LYS A 68 18.30 -11.51 5.36
N SER A 69 18.98 -12.16 6.30
CA SER A 69 19.36 -11.71 7.65
C SER A 69 20.09 -10.35 7.79
N ASN A 70 20.41 -9.65 6.70
CA ASN A 70 20.91 -8.28 6.72
C ASN A 70 19.82 -7.31 6.25
N THR A 71 19.05 -6.78 7.20
CA THR A 71 18.09 -5.71 6.94
C THR A 71 18.80 -4.40 6.59
N SER A 72 18.95 -4.13 5.29
CA SER A 72 19.42 -2.83 4.81
C SER A 72 18.24 -1.96 4.33
N ARG A 73 18.37 -0.63 4.40
CA ARG A 73 17.35 0.30 3.90
C ARG A 73 17.07 0.15 2.39
N ASN A 74 17.96 -0.53 1.66
CA ASN A 74 17.84 -0.80 0.23
C ASN A 74 17.11 -2.11 -0.07
N LEU A 75 16.62 -2.82 0.95
CA LEU A 75 15.80 -3.99 0.73
C LEU A 75 14.52 -3.59 -0.01
N GLN A 76 14.14 -4.48 -0.92
CA GLN A 76 13.00 -4.30 -1.80
C GLN A 76 12.25 -5.61 -1.85
N VAL A 77 10.93 -5.54 -1.95
CA VAL A 77 10.06 -6.71 -2.08
C VAL A 77 9.05 -6.48 -3.19
N PRO A 78 8.92 -7.44 -4.13
CA PRO A 78 7.90 -7.36 -5.17
C PRO A 78 6.50 -7.56 -4.59
N VAL A 79 5.53 -6.91 -5.24
CA VAL A 79 4.13 -6.92 -4.87
C VAL A 79 3.27 -7.21 -6.10
N ILE A 80 2.33 -8.13 -5.95
CA ILE A 80 1.36 -8.51 -6.98
C ILE A 80 -0.06 -8.47 -6.41
N ASP A 81 -1.05 -8.43 -7.30
CA ASP A 81 -2.44 -8.67 -6.91
C ASP A 81 -2.74 -10.19 -6.81
N LYS A 82 -3.92 -10.54 -6.27
CA LYS A 82 -4.39 -11.93 -6.16
C LYS A 82 -4.50 -12.67 -7.51
N ALA A 83 -4.55 -11.96 -8.63
CA ALA A 83 -4.63 -12.54 -9.97
C ALA A 83 -3.24 -12.77 -10.59
N GLY A 84 -2.17 -12.37 -9.89
CA GLY A 84 -0.79 -12.51 -10.34
C GLY A 84 -0.26 -11.31 -11.10
N SER A 85 -1.03 -10.22 -11.22
CA SER A 85 -0.60 -9.02 -11.92
C SER A 85 0.45 -8.28 -11.10
N PHE A 86 1.56 -7.92 -11.75
CA PHE A 86 2.59 -7.10 -11.13
C PHE A 86 2.04 -5.71 -10.76
N ILE A 87 2.15 -5.35 -9.48
CA ILE A 87 1.80 -4.01 -8.99
C ILE A 87 3.05 -3.13 -9.00
N ARG A 88 4.02 -3.46 -8.14
CA ARG A 88 5.28 -2.70 -7.99
C ARG A 88 6.32 -3.49 -7.22
N ILE A 89 7.51 -2.90 -7.09
CA ILE A 89 8.50 -3.30 -6.09
C ILE A 89 8.51 -2.21 -5.04
N ILE A 90 8.24 -2.56 -3.79
CA ILE A 90 8.25 -1.60 -2.68
C ILE A 90 9.59 -1.64 -1.96
N SER A 91 9.99 -0.49 -1.42
CA SER A 91 11.16 -0.41 -0.54
C SER A 91 10.86 -0.96 0.86
N TYR A 92 11.91 -1.15 1.66
CA TYR A 92 11.76 -1.47 3.08
C TYR A 92 10.98 -0.39 3.84
N GLU A 93 11.11 0.88 3.46
CA GLU A 93 10.39 1.98 4.08
C GLU A 93 8.88 1.90 3.79
N GLU A 94 8.51 1.63 2.54
CA GLU A 94 7.10 1.37 2.16
C GLU A 94 6.55 0.13 2.86
N PHE A 95 7.34 -0.94 2.95
CA PHE A 95 7.01 -2.14 3.71
C PHE A 95 6.72 -1.83 5.18
N MET A 96 7.59 -1.06 5.86
CA MET A 96 7.39 -0.65 7.25
C MET A 96 6.11 0.17 7.40
N SER A 97 5.85 1.13 6.50
CA SER A 97 4.63 1.94 6.57
C SER A 97 3.35 1.11 6.48
N GLN A 98 3.40 -0.05 5.82
CA GLN A 98 2.25 -0.93 5.67
C GLN A 98 2.09 -1.89 6.85
N PHE A 99 3.17 -2.53 7.28
CA PHE A 99 3.12 -3.68 8.20
C PHE A 99 3.49 -3.35 9.65
N PHE A 100 4.31 -2.31 9.84
CA PHE A 100 4.94 -1.92 11.10
C PHE A 100 4.68 -0.42 11.33
N PHE A 101 3.39 -0.08 11.32
CA PHE A 101 2.91 1.29 11.17
C PHE A 101 3.33 2.18 12.35
N GLU A 102 3.21 1.68 13.58
CA GLU A 102 3.62 2.43 14.78
C GLU A 102 5.13 2.70 14.76
N GLU A 103 5.96 1.71 14.40
CA GLU A 103 7.40 1.91 14.28
C GLU A 103 7.76 2.89 13.15
N TYR A 104 7.00 2.86 12.05
CA TYR A 104 7.15 3.80 10.95
C TYR A 104 6.82 5.24 11.37
N LEU A 105 5.67 5.45 12.02
CA LEU A 105 5.21 6.78 12.44
C LEU A 105 6.20 7.48 13.37
N ASN A 106 6.86 6.74 14.28
CA ASN A 106 7.88 7.30 15.17
C ASN A 106 9.03 8.02 14.42
N HIS A 107 9.22 7.68 13.14
CA HIS A 107 10.24 8.28 12.28
C HIS A 107 9.66 9.17 11.18
N PHE A 108 8.33 9.14 10.97
CA PHE A 108 7.65 9.93 9.96
C PHE A 108 7.49 11.37 10.44
N LYS A 109 8.17 12.30 9.77
CA LYS A 109 8.11 13.74 10.10
C LYS A 109 7.29 14.48 9.08
N ILE A 110 6.29 15.20 9.57
CA ILE A 110 5.42 16.05 8.77
C ILE A 110 5.85 17.49 9.03
N GLN A 111 5.87 18.30 7.98
CA GLN A 111 6.12 19.73 8.15
C GLN A 111 4.91 20.38 8.81
N ASN A 112 5.13 21.24 9.81
CA ASN A 112 4.10 21.99 10.53
C ASN A 112 3.15 22.78 9.61
N VAL A 113 3.55 23.05 8.35
CA VAL A 113 2.69 23.69 7.37
C VAL A 113 1.41 22.88 7.09
N PHE A 114 1.48 21.55 7.09
CA PHE A 114 0.33 20.70 6.78
C PHE A 114 -0.68 20.62 7.94
N GLU A 115 -0.20 20.74 9.17
CA GLU A 115 -1.05 20.75 10.37
C GLU A 115 -1.97 21.97 10.42
N ASN A 116 -1.49 23.10 9.91
CA ASN A 116 -2.16 24.40 9.98
C ASN A 116 -2.98 24.75 8.72
N LEU A 117 -3.10 23.82 7.76
CA LEU A 117 -3.95 24.04 6.58
C LEU A 117 -5.42 24.15 6.98
N GLU A 118 -6.11 25.15 6.41
CA GLU A 118 -7.55 25.39 6.63
C GLU A 118 -8.46 24.36 5.95
N HIS A 119 -7.90 23.53 5.08
CA HIS A 119 -8.63 22.51 4.34
C HIS A 119 -8.32 21.11 4.89
N PRO A 120 -9.32 20.20 4.98
CA PRO A 120 -9.07 18.81 5.31
C PRO A 120 -8.05 18.18 4.36
N LEU A 121 -6.99 17.61 4.94
CA LEU A 121 -5.92 16.96 4.22
C LEU A 121 -5.61 15.60 4.86
N VAL A 122 -5.52 14.57 4.03
CA VAL A 122 -5.11 13.22 4.41
C VAL A 122 -3.95 12.78 3.53
N ILE A 123 -2.91 12.20 4.12
CA ILE A 123 -1.79 11.59 3.40
C ILE A 123 -1.82 10.09 3.64
N THR A 124 -1.71 9.30 2.58
CA THR A 124 -1.64 7.84 2.67
C THR A 124 -0.37 7.31 2.03
N ASN A 125 0.06 6.11 2.41
CA ASN A 125 1.06 5.37 1.63
C ASN A 125 0.45 4.88 0.30
N HIS A 126 1.24 4.12 -0.46
CA HIS A 126 0.81 3.54 -1.72
C HIS A 126 -0.47 2.68 -1.59
N PHE A 127 -0.55 1.86 -0.53
CA PHE A 127 -1.65 0.95 -0.22
C PHE A 127 -2.82 1.63 0.50
N LYS A 128 -2.90 2.97 0.42
CA LYS A 128 -4.00 3.77 0.98
C LYS A 128 -4.12 3.71 2.50
N LYS A 129 -3.10 3.21 3.21
CA LYS A 129 -3.02 3.30 4.67
C LYS A 129 -2.71 4.74 5.06
N THR A 130 -3.58 5.33 5.87
CA THR A 130 -3.43 6.72 6.34
C THR A 130 -2.16 6.87 7.17
N LEU A 131 -1.26 7.75 6.72
CA LEU A 131 -0.05 8.15 7.42
C LEU A 131 -0.26 9.44 8.23
N PHE A 132 -1.21 10.26 7.81
CA PHE A 132 -1.50 11.55 8.44
C PHE A 132 -2.90 12.03 8.09
N ALA A 133 -3.52 12.71 9.05
CA ALA A 133 -4.68 13.55 8.83
C ALA A 133 -4.53 14.84 9.64
N ASN A 134 -4.74 16.00 9.01
CA ASN A 134 -4.74 17.24 9.77
C ASN A 134 -6.03 17.39 10.61
N LYS A 135 -6.05 18.38 11.50
CA LYS A 135 -7.20 18.64 12.39
C LYS A 135 -8.52 18.74 11.63
N GLN A 136 -8.53 19.42 10.49
CA GLN A 136 -9.73 19.60 9.67
C GLN A 136 -10.24 18.29 9.07
N ALA A 137 -9.34 17.38 8.67
CA ALA A 137 -9.72 16.04 8.22
C ALA A 137 -10.30 15.19 9.35
N LEU A 138 -9.71 15.24 10.55
CA LEU A 138 -10.24 14.53 11.71
C LEU A 138 -11.63 15.04 12.11
N GLU A 139 -11.87 16.35 12.05
CA GLU A 139 -13.19 16.95 12.30
C GLU A 139 -14.24 16.57 11.25
N LEU A 140 -13.85 16.54 9.97
CA LEU A 140 -14.71 16.11 8.87
C LEU A 140 -15.08 14.62 9.02
N ILE A 141 -14.09 13.78 9.32
CA ILE A 141 -14.24 12.33 9.35
C ILE A 141 -14.90 11.87 10.67
N LYS A 142 -14.65 12.57 11.78
CA LYS A 142 -15.15 12.26 13.13
C LYS A 142 -14.67 10.91 13.67
N SER A 143 -13.48 10.49 13.27
CA SER A 143 -12.82 9.31 13.84
C SER A 143 -11.32 9.45 13.72
N ASP A 144 -10.60 8.76 14.60
CA ASP A 144 -9.19 8.46 14.35
C ASP A 144 -9.08 7.55 13.12
N ILE A 145 -8.22 7.94 12.18
CA ILE A 145 -8.03 7.27 10.91
C ILE A 145 -6.60 6.86 10.62
N GLU A 146 -5.66 7.16 11.51
CA GLU A 146 -4.27 6.77 11.33
C GLU A 146 -4.14 5.25 11.26
N GLY A 147 -3.35 4.76 10.31
CA GLY A 147 -3.17 3.34 10.08
C GLY A 147 -4.37 2.61 9.46
N LYS A 148 -5.50 3.29 9.20
CA LYS A 148 -6.66 2.69 8.55
C LYS A 148 -6.59 2.84 7.04
N ASN A 149 -7.24 1.93 6.31
CA ASN A 149 -7.39 2.01 4.86
C ASN A 149 -8.33 3.18 4.50
N PHE A 150 -7.80 4.17 3.80
CA PHE A 150 -8.55 5.38 3.46
C PHE A 150 -9.67 5.13 2.45
N CYS A 151 -9.57 4.08 1.63
CA CYS A 151 -10.66 3.70 0.73
C CYS A 151 -11.92 3.30 1.51
N GLU A 152 -11.79 2.61 2.64
CA GLU A 152 -12.92 2.29 3.52
C GLU A 152 -13.51 3.55 4.16
N ILE A 153 -12.65 4.48 4.54
CA ILE A 153 -13.06 5.78 5.10
C ILE A 153 -13.81 6.59 4.04
N LEU A 154 -13.41 6.54 2.77
CA LEU A 154 -14.07 7.25 1.69
C LEU A 154 -15.50 6.74 1.41
N LYS A 155 -15.83 5.50 1.76
CA LYS A 155 -17.20 4.94 1.60
C LYS A 155 -18.26 5.65 2.44
N GLN A 156 -17.86 6.40 3.47
CA GLN A 156 -18.79 7.20 4.28
C GLN A 156 -19.27 8.48 3.57
N PHE A 157 -18.65 8.82 2.43
CA PHE A 157 -18.98 10.01 1.65
C PHE A 157 -19.74 9.62 0.38
N GLU A 158 -20.62 10.50 -0.08
CA GLU A 158 -21.13 10.41 -1.45
C GLU A 158 -20.11 11.03 -2.41
N ILE A 159 -19.55 10.24 -3.32
CA ILE A 159 -18.54 10.70 -4.27
C ILE A 159 -19.11 10.64 -5.69
N LYS A 160 -19.13 11.80 -6.36
CA LYS A 160 -19.64 11.96 -7.73
C LYS A 160 -18.54 12.54 -8.61
N LYS A 161 -18.29 11.95 -9.78
CA LYS A 161 -17.38 12.55 -10.77
C LYS A 161 -18.12 13.65 -11.52
N VAL A 162 -17.70 14.90 -11.35
CA VAL A 162 -18.29 16.07 -12.01
C VAL A 162 -17.24 16.67 -12.93
N LYS A 163 -17.41 16.48 -14.25
CA LYS A 163 -16.45 16.91 -15.28
C LYS A 163 -15.03 16.40 -14.98
N THR A 164 -14.15 17.29 -14.52
CA THR A 164 -12.72 17.06 -14.27
C THR A 164 -12.38 16.82 -12.81
N PHE A 165 -13.33 16.93 -11.88
CA PHE A 165 -13.07 16.77 -10.45
C PHE A 165 -14.01 15.77 -9.78
N LEU A 166 -13.64 15.36 -8.56
CA LEU A 166 -14.47 14.53 -7.69
C LEU A 166 -15.19 15.46 -6.71
N TRP A 167 -16.51 15.44 -6.75
CA TRP A 167 -17.38 16.08 -5.77
C TRP A 167 -17.66 15.12 -4.63
N VAL A 168 -17.53 15.58 -3.40
CA VAL A 168 -17.65 14.76 -2.19
C VAL A 168 -18.60 15.42 -1.21
N GLU A 169 -19.64 14.68 -0.79
CA GLU A 169 -20.65 15.17 0.15
C GLU A 169 -20.63 14.34 1.44
N LYS A 170 -20.75 15.04 2.58
CA LYS A 170 -21.02 14.43 3.89
C LYS A 170 -22.00 15.28 4.66
N GLY A 171 -23.26 14.84 4.70
CA GLY A 171 -24.35 15.62 5.30
C GLY A 171 -24.57 16.92 4.53
N LYS A 172 -24.40 18.07 5.19
CA LYS A 172 -24.58 19.40 4.58
C LYS A 172 -23.30 20.00 3.98
N ASN A 173 -22.17 19.33 4.14
CA ASN A 173 -20.88 19.83 3.65
C ASN A 173 -20.56 19.22 2.29
N SER A 174 -20.09 20.07 1.39
CA SER A 174 -19.66 19.68 0.04
C SER A 174 -18.23 20.12 -0.20
N TYR A 175 -17.46 19.24 -0.85
CA TYR A 175 -16.06 19.47 -1.14
C TYR A 175 -15.73 19.04 -2.57
N GLN A 176 -14.77 19.73 -3.17
CA GLN A 176 -14.00 19.22 -4.28
C GLN A 176 -12.83 18.41 -3.71
N LEU A 177 -12.78 17.12 -4.03
CA LEU A 177 -11.67 16.25 -3.66
C LEU A 177 -10.60 16.27 -4.76
N ILE A 178 -9.41 16.74 -4.37
CA ILE A 178 -8.20 16.65 -5.17
C ILE A 178 -7.38 15.49 -4.64
N VAL A 179 -7.01 14.57 -5.53
CA VAL A 179 -6.09 13.47 -5.22
C VAL A 179 -4.81 13.69 -6.00
N SER A 180 -3.72 13.92 -5.28
CA SER A 180 -2.38 14.02 -5.86
C SER A 180 -1.59 12.76 -5.53
N HIS A 181 -0.80 12.30 -6.48
CA HIS A 181 0.17 11.22 -6.30
C HIS A 181 1.57 11.81 -6.35
N SER A 182 2.43 11.41 -5.43
CA SER A 182 3.84 11.74 -5.44
C SER A 182 4.66 10.47 -5.21
N GLU A 183 5.77 10.38 -5.91
CA GLU A 183 6.69 9.25 -5.82
C GLU A 183 8.12 9.76 -5.68
N SER A 184 8.78 9.32 -4.61
CA SER A 184 10.22 9.46 -4.43
C SER A 184 10.89 8.13 -4.78
N LYS A 185 12.23 8.11 -4.78
CA LYS A 185 13.01 6.90 -5.05
C LYS A 185 12.61 5.70 -4.18
N ASN A 186 12.19 5.96 -2.95
CA ASN A 186 11.95 4.91 -1.95
C ASN A 186 10.52 4.89 -1.42
N PHE A 187 9.67 5.84 -1.77
CA PHE A 187 8.36 5.96 -1.15
C PHE A 187 7.35 6.65 -2.06
N SER A 188 6.20 6.01 -2.26
CA SER A 188 5.03 6.60 -2.90
C SER A 188 3.96 6.94 -1.87
N TYR A 189 3.39 8.14 -2.01
CA TYR A 189 2.28 8.59 -1.19
C TYR A 189 1.20 9.27 -2.02
N TYR A 190 0.00 9.31 -1.45
CA TYR A 190 -1.13 10.05 -2.01
C TYR A 190 -1.56 11.13 -1.04
N VAL A 191 -1.93 12.28 -1.58
CA VAL A 191 -2.47 13.41 -0.82
C VAL A 191 -3.90 13.63 -1.26
N TYR A 192 -4.81 13.59 -0.30
CA TYR A 192 -6.24 13.82 -0.48
C TYR A 192 -6.57 15.16 0.17
N LEU A 193 -6.91 16.15 -0.65
CA LEU A 193 -7.24 17.50 -0.22
C LEU A 193 -8.71 17.79 -0.52
N PHE A 194 -9.47 18.18 0.50
CA PHE A 194 -10.89 18.50 0.37
C PHE A 194 -11.05 20.03 0.35
N LEU A 195 -11.20 20.60 -0.83
CA LEU A 195 -11.46 22.03 -0.98
C LEU A 195 -12.95 22.30 -0.80
N LYS A 196 -13.29 23.23 0.09
CA LYS A 196 -14.69 23.61 0.30
C LYS A 196 -15.23 24.30 -0.96
N VAL A 197 -16.45 23.93 -1.37
CA VAL A 197 -17.18 24.58 -2.47
C VAL A 197 -18.30 25.47 -1.91
#